data_AF-A0A7W1JSP5-F1
#
_entry.id   AF-A0A7W1JSP5-F1
#
_cell.length_a   1.000
_cell.length_b   1.000
_cell.length_c   1.000
_cell.angle_alpha   90.00
_cell.angle_beta   90.00
_cell.angle_gamma   90.00
#
_symmetry.space_group_name_H-M   'P 1'
#
loop_
_entity.id
_entity.type
_entity.pdbx_description
1 polymer ?
#
loop_
_entity_poly.entity_id
_entity_poly.type
_entity_poly.pdbx_seq_one_letter_code
_entity_poly.pdbx_strand_id
1 'polypeptide(L)'
;MSDYLPVLLLAGLVVGFGVLSLAASSVLRPHRPTPAKSAPYECGITPEGLPASERFPVKFYIVAMLFIIFDIEAIFLYPWAVAFRGLGLFGLVEMLVFLGLVFVAYLYVWQKGGLDWEASGRSATHADRTRFTPLAPSVERGPGERPVGG
;
A
#
# COMPACT_ATOMS: atom_id res chain seq x y z
N MET A 1 -30.89 15.00 -19.82
CA MET A 1 -29.85 14.26 -20.57
C MET A 1 -28.74 15.15 -21.10
N SER A 2 -29.04 16.35 -21.63
CA SER A 2 -28.03 17.30 -22.14
C SER A 2 -26.98 17.72 -21.10
N ASP A 3 -27.33 17.73 -19.82
CA ASP A 3 -26.44 18.21 -18.75
C ASP A 3 -25.32 17.22 -18.38
N TYR A 4 -25.42 15.97 -18.83
CA TYR A 4 -24.36 14.97 -18.65
C TYR A 4 -23.32 15.01 -19.78
N LEU A 5 -23.64 15.67 -20.90
CA LEU A 5 -22.74 15.76 -22.04
C LEU A 5 -21.41 16.46 -21.70
N PRO A 6 -21.39 17.59 -20.95
CA PRO A 6 -20.14 18.18 -20.47
C PRO A 6 -19.32 17.24 -19.58
N VAL A 7 -19.97 16.45 -18.72
CA VAL A 7 -19.30 15.51 -17.82
C VAL A 7 -18.61 14.40 -18.61
N LEU A 8 -19.31 13.82 -19.59
CA LEU A 8 -18.75 12.78 -20.46
C LEU A 8 -17.62 13.31 -21.33
N LEU A 9 -17.76 14.52 -21.87
CA LEU A 9 -16.70 15.16 -22.65
C LEU A 9 -15.45 15.42 -21.79
N LEU A 10 -15.63 15.91 -20.55
CA LEU A 10 -14.53 16.14 -19.62
C LEU A 10 -13.85 14.82 -19.24
N ALA A 11 -14.62 13.77 -18.92
CA ALA A 11 -14.08 12.45 -18.62
C ALA A 11 -13.27 11.89 -19.80
N GLY A 12 -13.82 12.00 -21.01
CA GLY A 12 -13.14 11.62 -22.24
C GLY A 12 -11.86 12.42 -22.50
N LEU A 13 -11.88 13.73 -22.24
CA LEU A 13 -10.72 14.61 -22.35
C LEU A 13 -9.62 14.22 -21.35
N VAL A 14 -9.97 13.96 -20.09
CA VAL A 14 -9.00 13.56 -19.05
C VAL A 14 -8.35 12.23 -19.39
N VAL A 15 -9.16 11.23 -19.77
CA VAL A 15 -8.65 9.91 -20.17
C VAL A 15 -7.81 10.04 -21.44
N GLY A 16 -8.30 10.78 -22.45
CA GLY A 16 -7.60 11.00 -23.71
C GLY A 16 -6.27 11.72 -23.52
N PHE A 17 -6.23 12.75 -22.69
CA PHE A 17 -5.01 13.47 -22.33
C PHE A 17 -4.02 12.56 -21.60
N GLY A 18 -4.48 11.75 -20.63
CA GLY A 18 -3.64 10.77 -19.93
C GLY A 18 -3.01 9.76 -20.89
N VAL A 19 -3.81 9.17 -21.78
CA VAL A 19 -3.35 8.20 -22.78
C VAL A 19 -2.38 8.86 -23.77
N LEU A 20 -2.73 10.04 -24.30
CA LEU A 20 -1.88 10.77 -25.25
C LEU A 20 -0.54 11.17 -24.61
N SER A 21 -0.56 11.62 -23.36
CA SER A 21 0.65 11.97 -22.62
C SER A 21 1.56 10.76 -22.40
N LEU A 22 0.99 9.62 -22.00
CA LEU A 22 1.74 8.36 -21.87
C LEU A 22 2.29 7.87 -23.22
N ALA A 23 1.52 8.00 -24.30
CA ALA A 23 1.94 7.63 -25.65
C ALA A 23 3.04 8.56 -26.19
N ALA A 24 2.91 9.86 -26.00
CA ALA A 24 3.96 10.81 -26.37
C ALA A 24 5.24 10.53 -25.57
N SER A 25 5.12 10.32 -24.26
CA SER A 25 6.24 9.95 -23.40
C SER A 25 6.93 8.66 -23.86
N SER A 26 6.17 7.63 -24.26
CA SER A 26 6.75 6.38 -24.72
C SER A 26 7.47 6.49 -26.07
N VAL A 27 7.00 7.36 -26.98
CA VAL A 27 7.61 7.62 -28.29
C VAL A 27 8.84 8.52 -28.20
N LEU A 28 8.79 9.58 -27.38
CA LEU A 28 9.91 10.53 -27.23
C LEU A 28 11.05 9.96 -26.37
N ARG A 29 10.78 8.94 -25.53
CA ARG A 29 11.79 8.37 -24.64
C ARG A 29 12.87 7.58 -25.39
N PRO A 30 14.17 7.79 -25.09
CA PRO A 30 15.24 6.92 -25.57
C PRO A 30 15.05 5.48 -25.10
N HIS A 31 14.86 4.55 -26.04
CA HIS A 31 14.65 3.14 -25.75
C HIS A 31 15.98 2.40 -25.61
N ARG A 32 16.45 2.19 -24.37
CA ARG A 32 17.69 1.47 -24.03
C ARG A 32 17.42 0.40 -22.95
N PRO A 33 16.69 -0.68 -23.27
CA PRO A 33 16.42 -1.75 -22.33
C PRO A 33 17.71 -2.48 -21.98
N THR A 34 17.97 -2.69 -20.70
CA THR A 34 19.06 -3.54 -20.21
C THR A 34 18.50 -4.47 -19.14
N PRO A 35 19.00 -5.71 -19.00
CA PRO A 35 18.49 -6.67 -18.01
C PRO A 35 18.47 -6.10 -16.59
N ALA A 36 19.47 -5.29 -16.24
CA ALA A 36 19.56 -4.60 -14.95
C ALA A 36 18.49 -3.51 -14.74
N LYS A 37 18.00 -2.84 -15.81
CA LYS A 37 16.93 -1.82 -15.71
C LYS A 37 15.54 -2.43 -15.58
N SER A 38 15.37 -3.67 -16.05
CA SER A 38 14.11 -4.41 -15.95
C SER A 38 14.02 -5.31 -14.71
N ALA A 39 15.12 -5.47 -13.98
CA ALA A 39 15.13 -6.24 -12.75
C ALA A 39 14.43 -5.46 -11.61
N PRO A 40 13.70 -6.14 -10.71
CA PRO A 40 13.22 -5.54 -9.47
C PRO A 40 14.34 -4.86 -8.69
N TYR A 41 14.02 -3.73 -8.06
CA TYR A 41 14.98 -2.98 -7.25
C TYR A 41 15.20 -3.68 -5.91
N GLU A 42 16.40 -4.20 -5.69
CA GLU A 42 16.80 -4.90 -4.45
C GLU A 42 18.17 -4.39 -3.95
N CYS A 43 18.39 -3.07 -4.01
CA CYS A 43 19.64 -2.42 -3.58
C CYS A 43 20.94 -2.99 -4.19
N GLY A 44 20.87 -3.58 -5.39
CA GLY A 44 22.03 -4.15 -6.10
C GLY A 44 22.26 -5.65 -5.88
N ILE A 45 21.42 -6.31 -5.08
CA ILE A 45 21.41 -7.76 -4.91
C ILE A 45 20.49 -8.39 -5.95
N THR A 46 20.78 -9.62 -6.39
CA THR A 46 19.88 -10.38 -7.24
C THR A 46 18.61 -10.69 -6.44
N PRO A 47 17.41 -10.28 -6.90
CA PRO A 47 16.19 -10.53 -6.16
C PRO A 47 16.00 -12.03 -6.00
N GLU A 48 16.16 -12.48 -4.76
CA GLU A 48 15.76 -13.82 -4.34
C GLU A 48 14.24 -13.81 -4.45
N GLY A 49 13.68 -14.72 -5.25
CA GLY A 49 12.25 -14.73 -5.55
C GLY A 49 11.45 -14.57 -4.27
N LEU A 50 10.50 -13.62 -4.26
CA LEU A 50 9.61 -13.34 -3.14
C LEU A 50 9.26 -14.68 -2.48
N PRO A 51 9.51 -14.87 -1.16
CA PRO A 51 9.15 -16.12 -0.52
C PRO A 51 7.67 -16.34 -0.83
N ALA A 52 7.36 -17.43 -1.54
CA ALA A 52 6.05 -17.70 -2.14
C ALA A 52 4.90 -17.85 -1.11
N SER A 53 5.18 -17.52 0.16
CA SER A 53 4.36 -17.72 1.34
C SER A 53 4.37 -16.51 2.29
N GLU A 54 4.85 -15.33 1.88
CA GLU A 54 4.70 -14.14 2.72
C GLU A 54 3.23 -13.75 2.81
N ARG A 55 2.66 -13.92 4.01
CA ARG A 55 1.25 -13.65 4.26
C ARG A 55 1.08 -12.14 4.36
N PHE A 56 0.33 -11.56 3.43
CA PHE A 56 -0.09 -10.17 3.57
C PHE A 56 -0.84 -9.97 4.89
N PRO A 57 -0.52 -8.92 5.66
CA PRO A 57 -1.16 -8.70 6.95
C PRO A 57 -2.66 -8.45 6.79
N VAL A 58 -3.47 -9.11 7.62
CA VAL A 58 -4.95 -8.99 7.64
C VAL A 58 -5.43 -7.57 7.94
N LYS A 59 -4.54 -6.69 8.42
CA LYS A 59 -4.84 -5.29 8.73
C LYS A 59 -5.41 -4.52 7.53
N PHE A 60 -4.93 -4.81 6.31
CA PHE A 60 -5.48 -4.20 5.09
C PHE A 60 -6.95 -4.55 4.87
N TYR A 61 -7.36 -5.78 5.24
CA TYR A 61 -8.76 -6.20 5.17
C TYR A 61 -9.63 -5.45 6.18
N ILE A 62 -9.17 -5.26 7.41
CA ILE A 62 -9.94 -4.54 8.44
C ILE A 62 -10.19 -3.09 8.00
N VAL A 63 -9.16 -2.41 7.47
CA VAL A 63 -9.29 -1.04 6.95
C VAL A 63 -10.26 -0.99 5.75
N ALA A 64 -10.15 -1.93 4.81
CA ALA A 64 -11.06 -1.99 3.66
C ALA A 64 -12.52 -2.26 4.08
N MET A 65 -12.75 -3.17 5.02
CA MET A 65 -14.07 -3.47 5.57
C MET A 65 -14.67 -2.25 6.29
N LEU A 66 -13.85 -1.54 7.09
CA LEU A 66 -14.27 -0.31 7.77
C LEU A 66 -14.63 0.80 6.78
N PHE A 67 -13.85 0.95 5.70
CA PHE A 67 -14.14 1.89 4.62
C PHE A 67 -15.46 1.59 3.93
N ILE A 68 -15.76 0.32 3.63
CA ILE A 68 -17.04 -0.09 3.02
C ILE A 68 -18.23 0.26 3.93
N ILE A 69 -18.11 -0.01 5.24
CA ILE A 69 -19.19 0.30 6.19
C ILE A 69 -19.43 1.81 6.25
N PHE A 70 -18.36 2.60 6.34
CA PHE A 70 -18.46 4.06 6.35
C PHE A 70 -19.00 4.64 5.02
N ASP A 71 -18.62 4.07 3.87
CA ASP A 71 -19.14 4.46 2.55
C ASP A 71 -20.65 4.18 2.44
N ILE A 72 -21.09 3.04 3.01
CA ILE A 72 -22.51 2.73 3.13
C ILE A 72 -23.21 3.72 4.08
N GLU A 73 -22.62 4.17 5.17
CA GLU A 73 -23.23 5.23 6.00
C GLU A 73 -23.40 6.53 5.21
N ALA A 74 -22.41 6.90 4.40
CA ALA A 74 -22.48 8.09 3.54
C ALA A 74 -23.63 7.99 2.51
N ILE A 75 -23.88 6.81 1.93
CA ILE A 75 -25.00 6.62 1.00
C ILE A 75 -26.37 6.88 1.65
N PHE A 76 -26.50 6.65 2.96
CA PHE A 76 -27.72 6.95 3.72
C PHE A 76 -27.81 8.42 4.12
N LEU A 77 -26.67 9.07 4.36
CA LEU A 77 -26.61 10.51 4.66
C LEU A 77 -27.04 11.36 3.47
N TYR A 78 -26.71 10.98 2.23
CA TYR A 78 -27.02 11.79 1.05
C TYR A 78 -28.53 12.05 0.84
N PRO A 79 -29.41 11.03 0.76
CA PRO A 79 -30.85 11.26 0.58
C PRO A 79 -31.45 12.07 1.72
N TRP A 80 -31.05 11.79 2.96
CA TRP A 80 -31.50 12.56 4.12
C TRP A 80 -31.07 14.03 4.04
N ALA A 81 -29.81 14.30 3.67
CA ALA A 81 -29.30 15.66 3.56
C ALA A 81 -30.05 16.47 2.50
N VAL A 82 -30.40 15.84 1.38
CA VAL A 82 -31.21 16.45 0.31
C VAL A 82 -32.65 16.71 0.79
N ALA A 83 -33.23 15.78 1.55
CA ALA A 83 -34.61 15.88 2.03
C ALA A 83 -34.77 16.66 3.35
N PHE A 84 -33.67 17.06 4.00
CA PHE A 84 -33.64 17.60 5.37
C PHE A 84 -34.70 18.66 5.67
N ARG A 85 -34.96 19.56 4.72
CA ARG A 85 -35.95 20.64 4.86
C ARG A 85 -37.37 20.13 5.12
N GLY A 86 -37.72 18.94 4.63
CA GLY A 86 -39.03 18.32 4.84
C GLY A 86 -39.15 17.54 6.14
N LEU A 87 -38.03 16.99 6.66
CA LEU A 87 -38.02 16.19 7.89
C LEU A 87 -37.81 17.03 9.16
N GLY A 88 -37.14 18.18 9.04
CA GLY A 88 -36.88 19.09 10.15
C GLY A 88 -36.18 18.42 11.33
N LEU A 89 -36.63 18.73 12.55
CA LEU A 89 -36.06 18.21 13.80
C LEU A 89 -36.22 16.69 13.95
N PHE A 90 -37.30 16.11 13.43
CA PHE A 90 -37.53 14.67 13.53
C PHE A 90 -36.46 13.89 12.76
N GLY A 91 -36.25 14.24 11.49
CA GLY A 91 -35.19 13.63 10.69
C GLY A 91 -33.78 13.90 11.24
N LEU A 92 -33.56 15.05 11.90
CA LEU A 92 -32.29 15.32 12.56
C LEU A 92 -32.02 14.31 13.69
N VAL A 93 -32.99 14.06 14.55
CA VAL A 93 -32.85 13.11 15.66
C VAL A 93 -32.65 11.69 15.13
N GLU A 94 -33.45 11.26 14.14
CA GLU A 94 -33.28 9.95 13.52
C GLU A 94 -31.87 9.76 12.93
N MET A 95 -31.36 10.78 12.23
CA MET A 95 -30.03 10.70 11.65
C MET A 95 -28.93 10.70 12.71
N LEU A 96 -29.08 11.48 13.78
CA LEU A 96 -28.13 11.46 14.90
C LEU A 96 -28.12 10.10 15.61
N VAL A 97 -29.28 9.46 15.77
CA VAL A 97 -29.37 8.10 16.33
C VAL A 97 -28.72 7.08 15.40
N PHE A 98 -28.99 7.15 14.10
CA PHE A 98 -28.36 6.29 13.10
C PHE A 98 -26.84 6.42 13.12
N LEU A 99 -26.34 7.65 13.02
CA LEU A 99 -24.91 7.94 13.03
C LEU A 99 -24.27 7.53 14.35
N GLY A 100 -24.93 7.79 15.49
CA GLY A 100 -24.46 7.38 16.80
C GLY A 100 -24.34 5.86 16.94
N LEU A 101 -25.30 5.10 16.41
CA LEU A 101 -25.29 3.64 16.49
C LEU A 101 -24.12 3.03 15.71
N VAL A 102 -23.87 3.52 14.50
CA VAL A 102 -22.73 3.01 13.71
C VAL A 102 -21.40 3.55 14.24
N PHE A 103 -21.37 4.79 14.72
CA PHE A 103 -20.19 5.36 15.36
C PHE A 103 -19.76 4.58 16.62
N VAL A 104 -20.70 4.04 17.40
CA VAL A 104 -20.37 3.13 18.52
C VAL A 104 -19.64 1.87 18.03
N ALA A 105 -20.08 1.28 16.90
CA ALA A 105 -19.38 0.13 16.31
C ALA A 105 -17.97 0.51 15.83
N TYR A 106 -17.81 1.70 15.24
CA TYR A 106 -16.50 2.25 14.85
C TYR A 106 -15.57 2.41 16.08
N LEU A 107 -16.07 3.04 17.14
CA LEU A 107 -15.32 3.22 18.39
C LEU A 107 -14.92 1.89 19.01
N TYR A 108 -15.79 0.88 18.97
CA TYR A 108 -15.48 -0.46 19.46
C TYR A 108 -14.30 -1.10 18.72
N VAL A 109 -14.28 -1.02 17.39
CA VAL A 109 -13.17 -1.54 16.57
C VAL A 109 -11.88 -0.79 16.86
N TRP A 110 -11.95 0.52 17.04
CA TRP A 110 -10.80 1.34 17.37
C TRP A 110 -10.23 0.98 18.75
N GLN A 111 -11.09 0.87 19.78
CA GLN A 111 -10.66 0.47 21.13
C GLN A 111 -10.07 -0.95 21.17
N LYS A 112 -10.51 -1.84 20.28
CA LYS A 112 -9.94 -3.19 20.14
C LYS A 112 -8.62 -3.24 19.38
N GLY A 113 -8.06 -2.10 18.98
CA GLY A 113 -6.80 -2.06 18.25
C GLY A 113 -6.91 -2.58 16.81
N GLY A 114 -8.11 -2.58 16.22
CA GLY A 114 -8.30 -2.96 14.82
C GLY A 114 -7.53 -2.05 13.83
N LEU A 115 -7.07 -0.90 14.32
CA LEU A 115 -6.30 0.11 13.58
C LEU A 115 -4.84 0.20 14.06
N ASP A 116 -4.38 -0.68 14.95
CA ASP A 116 -3.02 -0.62 15.47
C ASP A 116 -2.02 -1.20 14.47
N TRP A 117 -1.02 -0.38 14.13
CA TRP A 117 -0.03 -0.71 13.11
C TRP A 117 1.22 -1.42 13.66
N GLU A 118 1.25 -1.78 14.95
CA GLU A 118 2.38 -2.50 15.52
C GLU A 118 2.59 -3.84 14.83
N ALA A 119 3.77 -4.00 14.21
CA ALA A 119 4.16 -5.21 13.52
C ALA A 119 4.14 -6.38 14.51
N SER A 120 3.09 -7.20 14.45
CA SER A 120 3.06 -8.52 15.11
C SER A 120 3.94 -9.48 14.30
N GLY A 121 5.23 -9.15 14.24
CA GLY A 121 6.33 -9.95 13.73
C GLY A 121 7.35 -10.17 14.83
N ARG A 122 6.90 -10.48 16.05
CA ARG A 122 7.78 -11.07 17.06
C ARG A 122 7.97 -12.56 16.74
N SER A 123 8.72 -12.83 15.68
CA SER A 123 9.43 -14.10 15.52
C SER A 123 10.84 -13.85 16.05
N ALA A 124 11.00 -13.91 17.36
CA ALA A 124 11.60 -15.06 18.02
C ALA A 124 13.08 -15.24 17.63
N THR A 125 13.94 -15.01 18.63
CA THR A 125 15.28 -15.60 18.75
C THR A 125 16.39 -14.89 17.98
N HIS A 126 16.68 -13.65 18.39
CA HIS A 126 18.06 -13.17 18.39
C HIS A 126 18.80 -13.79 19.60
N ALA A 127 18.97 -15.11 19.58
CA ALA A 127 19.83 -15.85 20.49
C ALA A 127 20.80 -16.70 19.66
N ASP A 128 21.69 -16.04 18.92
CA ASP A 128 23.04 -16.53 18.65
C ASP A 128 23.85 -15.40 17.97
N ARG A 129 24.34 -14.44 18.76
CA ARG A 129 25.22 -13.36 18.27
C ARG A 129 26.68 -13.60 18.64
N THR A 130 27.10 -14.86 18.81
CA THR A 130 28.46 -15.20 19.25
C THR A 130 29.16 -16.29 18.43
N ARG A 131 28.67 -16.69 17.25
CA ARG A 131 29.47 -17.42 16.25
C ARG A 131 29.90 -16.54 15.08
N PHE A 132 30.54 -15.42 15.38
CA PHE A 132 31.58 -14.94 14.49
C PHE A 132 32.81 -15.81 14.75
N THR A 133 32.96 -16.91 14.02
CA THR A 133 34.28 -17.52 13.86
C THR A 133 35.03 -16.62 12.88
N PRO A 134 36.05 -15.86 13.30
CA PRO A 134 36.83 -15.09 12.34
C PRO A 134 37.48 -16.09 11.39
N LEU A 135 37.11 -16.05 10.11
CA LEU A 135 37.91 -16.72 9.09
C LEU A 135 39.28 -16.04 9.13
N ALA A 136 40.32 -16.82 9.45
CA ALA A 136 41.69 -16.35 9.41
C ALA A 136 41.96 -15.72 8.04
N PRO A 137 42.70 -14.60 7.95
CA PRO A 137 42.99 -13.99 6.67
C PRO A 137 43.79 -14.98 5.83
N SER A 138 43.19 -15.50 4.75
CA SER A 138 43.88 -16.24 3.72
C SER A 138 44.88 -15.28 3.08
N VAL A 139 46.13 -15.32 3.54
CA VAL A 139 47.24 -14.69 2.84
C VAL A 139 47.38 -15.44 1.51
N GLU A 140 46.71 -14.94 0.47
CA GLU A 140 47.00 -15.32 -0.90
C GLU A 140 48.44 -14.87 -1.19
N ARG A 141 49.35 -15.84 -1.21
CA ARG A 141 50.71 -15.63 -1.70
C ARG A 141 50.61 -15.27 -3.18
N GLY A 142 51.03 -14.05 -3.51
CA GLY A 142 51.12 -13.58 -4.88
C GLY A 142 52.07 -14.45 -5.71
N PRO A 143 51.81 -14.62 -7.02
CA PRO A 143 52.62 -15.46 -7.88
C PRO A 143 54.00 -14.79 -8.09
N GLY A 144 54.98 -15.18 -7.28
CA GLY A 144 56.35 -14.67 -7.39
C GLY A 144 57.31 -14.95 -6.22
N GLU A 145 56.81 -15.35 -5.05
CA GLU A 145 57.68 -15.54 -3.88
C GLU A 145 58.34 -16.94 -3.90
N ARG A 146 59.64 -16.98 -4.27
CA ARG A 146 60.47 -18.18 -4.11
C ARG A 146 60.88 -18.31 -2.63
N PRO A 147 60.94 -19.53 -2.07
CA PRO A 147 61.43 -19.74 -0.72
C PRO A 147 62.93 -19.44 -0.67
N VAL A 148 63.33 -18.48 0.16
CA VAL A 148 64.74 -18.28 0.52
C VAL A 148 65.06 -19.30 1.61
N GLY A 149 66.00 -20.20 1.31
CA GLY A 149 66.45 -21.24 2.22
C GLY A 149 67.22 -20.69 3.43
N GLY A 150 67.12 -21.45 4.52
CA GLY A 150 67.84 -21.31 5.78
C GLY A 150 67.41 -22.42 6.73
#